data_AF-A0A0C2GFC0-F1
#
_entry.id   AF-A0A0C2GFC0-F1
#
_cell.length_a   1.000
_cell.length_b   1.000
_cell.length_c   1.000
_cell.angle_alpha   90.00
_cell.angle_beta   90.00
_cell.angle_gamma   90.00
#
_symmetry.space_group_name_H-M   'P 1'
#
loop_
_entity.id
_entity.type
_entity.pdbx_description
1 polymer ?
#
loop_
_entity_poly.entity_id
_entity_poly.type
_entity_poly.pdbx_seq_one_letter_code
_entity_poly.pdbx_strand_id
1 'polypeptide(L)'
;MMNSQVFIWGFRDNDLQGISFLDMHYYVHSLVSMRNIAIACDMHDSMSLIRFQEQFKALSIASRDDRPDVPSPMAAQFLVDNSHLAFLMSDEAGNICLFNYMPETQESNGGERLILRGVLNVGTNVNAWLRVKGHTSLMAISPAEVKNITQQQTCIWASLDGSVGIVRPISERQFRYHIMDDLVQIQRLSTFY
;
A
#
# COMPACT_ATOMS: atom_id res chain seq x y z
N MET A 1 24.68 6.42 -14.57
CA MET A 1 23.40 6.11 -13.89
C MET A 1 23.05 4.69 -14.28
N MET A 2 22.89 3.78 -13.33
CA MET A 2 22.37 2.44 -13.62
C MET A 2 20.89 2.60 -13.98
N ASN A 3 20.50 2.15 -15.18
CA ASN A 3 19.11 2.13 -15.59
C ASN A 3 18.45 0.91 -14.92
N SER A 4 17.49 1.11 -14.02
CA SER A 4 16.76 -0.01 -13.41
C SER A 4 15.62 -0.43 -14.32
N GLN A 5 15.48 -1.73 -14.55
CA GLN A 5 14.44 -2.28 -15.42
C GLN A 5 13.66 -3.34 -14.68
N VAL A 6 12.34 -3.27 -14.78
CA VAL A 6 11.42 -4.31 -14.29
C VAL A 6 11.02 -5.18 -15.47
N PHE A 7 11.26 -6.49 -15.37
CA PHE A 7 10.91 -7.46 -16.40
C PHE A 7 9.75 -8.34 -15.96
N ILE A 8 8.90 -8.71 -16.92
CA ILE A 8 7.93 -9.80 -16.75
C ILE A 8 8.30 -10.94 -17.70
N TRP A 9 8.41 -12.13 -17.13
CA TRP A 9 8.81 -13.36 -17.82
C TRP A 9 7.65 -14.35 -17.83
N GLY A 10 7.50 -15.06 -18.94
CA GLY A 10 6.64 -16.23 -19.04
C GLY A 10 7.48 -17.48 -18.88
N PHE A 11 7.06 -18.40 -18.01
CA PHE A 11 7.72 -19.70 -17.88
C PHE A 11 7.06 -20.72 -18.82
N ARG A 12 7.79 -21.19 -19.83
CA ARG A 12 7.31 -22.16 -20.83
C ARG A 12 8.45 -23.07 -21.25
N ASP A 13 8.16 -24.35 -21.44
CA ASP A 13 9.13 -25.35 -21.90
C ASP A 13 10.45 -25.36 -21.10
N ASN A 14 10.34 -25.22 -19.77
CA ASN A 14 11.47 -25.10 -18.84
C ASN A 14 12.38 -23.88 -19.05
N ASP A 15 11.91 -22.85 -19.77
CA ASP A 15 12.65 -21.63 -20.04
C ASP A 15 11.87 -20.36 -19.66
N LEU A 16 12.60 -19.28 -19.36
CA LEU A 16 12.06 -17.95 -19.08
C LEU A 16 12.06 -17.12 -20.36
N GLN A 17 10.87 -16.93 -20.92
CA GLN A 17 10.66 -16.13 -22.11
C GLN A 17 10.31 -14.69 -21.71
N GLY A 18 11.13 -13.72 -22.13
CA GLY A 18 10.86 -12.30 -21.87
C GLY A 18 9.57 -11.87 -22.55
N ILE A 19 8.60 -11.38 -21.77
CA ILE A 19 7.32 -10.89 -22.29
C ILE A 19 7.37 -9.39 -22.51
N SER A 20 7.82 -8.64 -21.49
CA SER A 20 7.86 -7.18 -21.52
C SER A 20 8.88 -6.67 -20.49
N PHE A 21 9.26 -5.41 -20.62
CA PHE A 21 10.09 -4.70 -19.65
C PHE A 21 9.59 -3.27 -19.46
N LEU A 22 9.99 -2.64 -18.37
CA LEU A 22 9.69 -1.26 -18.03
C LEU A 22 10.94 -0.61 -17.45
N ASP A 23 11.36 0.50 -18.03
CA ASP A 23 12.42 1.35 -17.47
C ASP A 23 11.89 2.12 -16.25
N MET A 24 12.67 2.10 -15.18
CA MET A 24 12.42 2.79 -13.90
C MET A 24 13.51 3.83 -13.67
N HIS A 25 13.26 4.81 -12.81
CA HIS A 25 14.14 5.97 -12.68
C HIS A 25 15.47 5.67 -11.99
N TYR A 26 15.45 5.00 -10.81
CA TYR A 26 16.68 4.75 -10.05
C TYR A 26 16.87 3.28 -9.72
N TYR A 27 16.47 2.83 -8.52
CA TYR A 27 16.72 1.48 -8.06
C TYR A 27 15.49 0.93 -7.36
N VAL A 28 14.81 0.01 -8.06
CA VAL A 28 13.66 -0.71 -7.49
C VAL A 28 14.16 -1.83 -6.60
N HIS A 29 14.03 -1.64 -5.28
CA HIS A 29 14.48 -2.63 -4.30
C HIS A 29 13.37 -3.59 -3.85
N SER A 30 12.11 -3.21 -4.03
CA SER A 30 10.95 -4.00 -3.62
C SER A 30 9.86 -3.93 -4.67
N LEU A 31 9.25 -5.09 -4.95
CA LEU A 31 8.16 -5.23 -5.89
C LEU A 31 7.11 -6.19 -5.32
N VAL A 32 5.88 -5.71 -5.15
CA VAL A 32 4.75 -6.50 -4.65
C VAL A 32 3.67 -6.52 -5.71
N SER A 33 3.24 -7.71 -6.15
CA SER A 33 2.23 -7.86 -7.18
C SER A 33 0.88 -8.31 -6.62
N MET A 34 -0.20 -7.93 -7.32
CA MET A 34 -1.55 -8.40 -7.10
C MET A 34 -2.27 -8.44 -8.45
N ARG A 35 -2.58 -9.65 -8.95
CA ARG A 35 -3.15 -9.84 -10.30
C ARG A 35 -2.25 -9.19 -11.37
N ASN A 36 -2.78 -8.28 -12.17
CA ASN A 36 -2.10 -7.61 -13.27
C ASN A 36 -1.51 -6.24 -12.89
N ILE A 37 -1.43 -5.91 -11.59
CA ILE A 37 -0.79 -4.70 -11.09
C ILE A 37 0.31 -5.03 -10.10
N ALA A 38 1.28 -4.15 -9.97
CA ALA A 38 2.36 -4.26 -9.00
C ALA A 38 2.71 -2.89 -8.40
N ILE A 39 3.16 -2.90 -7.17
CA ILE A 39 3.74 -1.75 -6.50
C ILE A 39 5.26 -1.93 -6.55
N ALA A 40 5.97 -0.92 -7.05
CA ALA A 40 7.42 -0.84 -7.01
C ALA A 40 7.85 0.27 -6.05
N CYS A 41 8.73 -0.06 -5.11
CA CYS A 41 9.43 0.94 -4.30
C CYS A 41 10.77 1.26 -4.95
N ASP A 42 10.94 2.50 -5.36
CA ASP A 42 12.19 3.02 -5.89
C ASP A 42 12.90 3.82 -4.78
N MET A 43 14.16 3.50 -4.50
CA MET A 43 14.94 4.08 -3.40
C MET A 43 14.94 5.62 -3.39
N HIS A 44 14.81 6.27 -4.56
CA HIS A 44 14.79 7.74 -4.68
C HIS A 44 13.48 8.32 -5.26
N ASP A 45 12.55 7.47 -5.73
CA ASP A 45 11.32 7.91 -6.41
C ASP A 45 10.08 7.24 -5.82
N SER A 46 10.03 7.19 -4.47
CA SER A 46 8.89 6.74 -3.68
C SER A 46 8.27 5.43 -4.21
N MET A 47 6.96 5.43 -4.41
CA MET A 47 6.17 4.29 -4.83
C MET A 47 5.56 4.53 -6.21
N SER A 48 5.72 3.55 -7.10
CA SER A 48 5.08 3.51 -8.43
C SER A 48 4.10 2.34 -8.54
N LEU A 49 2.91 2.61 -9.07
CA LEU A 49 1.93 1.60 -9.45
C LEU A 49 2.15 1.19 -10.91
N ILE A 50 2.60 -0.03 -11.11
CA ILE A 50 2.82 -0.66 -12.41
C ILE A 50 1.59 -1.46 -12.80
N ARG A 51 1.21 -1.39 -14.08
CA ARG A 51 0.14 -2.19 -14.68
C ARG A 51 0.69 -3.02 -15.83
N PHE A 52 0.37 -4.30 -15.80
CA PHE A 52 0.56 -5.22 -16.92
C PHE A 52 -0.73 -5.36 -17.72
N GLN A 53 -0.61 -5.19 -19.03
CA GLN A 53 -1.72 -5.31 -19.99
C GLN A 53 -1.54 -6.60 -20.78
N GLU A 54 -2.22 -7.67 -20.35
CA GLU A 54 -2.04 -9.02 -20.92
C GLU A 54 -2.25 -9.06 -22.44
N GLN A 55 -3.30 -8.38 -22.94
CA GLN A 55 -3.62 -8.32 -24.37
C GLN A 55 -2.49 -7.71 -25.21
N PHE A 56 -1.82 -6.68 -24.68
CA PHE A 56 -0.77 -5.95 -25.38
C PHE A 56 0.63 -6.42 -25.01
N LYS A 57 0.75 -7.34 -24.04
CA LYS A 57 2.02 -7.77 -23.44
C LYS A 57 2.89 -6.57 -23.04
N ALA A 58 2.27 -5.56 -22.45
CA ALA A 58 2.91 -4.28 -22.15
C ALA A 58 2.90 -4.01 -20.64
N LEU A 59 4.06 -3.62 -20.10
CA LEU A 59 4.19 -3.00 -18.78
C LEU A 59 4.16 -1.48 -18.92
N SER A 60 3.51 -0.81 -17.97
CA SER A 60 3.40 0.64 -17.94
C SER A 60 3.24 1.13 -16.50
N ILE A 61 3.72 2.32 -16.20
CA ILE A 61 3.39 3.02 -14.94
C ILE A 61 1.98 3.56 -15.08
N ALA A 62 1.07 3.11 -14.22
CA ALA A 62 -0.31 3.58 -14.18
C ALA A 62 -0.45 4.83 -13.31
N SER A 63 0.33 4.93 -12.24
CA SER A 63 0.32 6.06 -11.30
C SER A 63 1.60 6.04 -10.46
N ARG A 64 2.00 7.16 -9.87
CA ARG A 64 3.15 7.23 -8.95
C ARG A 64 2.96 8.32 -7.89
N ASP A 65 3.71 8.22 -6.81
CA ASP A 65 3.87 9.32 -5.86
C ASP A 65 4.97 10.26 -6.36
N ASP A 66 4.60 11.48 -6.79
CA ASP A 66 5.51 12.47 -7.37
C ASP A 66 5.80 13.66 -6.43
N ARG A 67 5.50 13.49 -5.14
CA ARG A 67 5.80 14.51 -4.13
C ARG A 67 7.32 14.73 -4.06
N PRO A 68 7.79 15.98 -4.04
CA PRO A 68 9.20 16.27 -3.84
C PRO A 68 9.63 15.92 -2.42
N ASP A 69 10.91 15.56 -2.26
CA ASP A 69 11.60 15.42 -0.97
C ASP A 69 10.92 14.45 0.02
N VAL A 70 10.42 13.32 -0.47
CA VAL A 70 9.91 12.24 0.39
C VAL A 70 11.05 11.35 0.90
N PRO A 71 10.99 10.86 2.16
CA PRO A 71 11.97 9.91 2.67
C PRO A 71 11.99 8.62 1.83
N SER A 72 13.13 7.94 1.77
CA SER A 72 13.26 6.72 0.96
C SER A 72 12.25 5.64 1.40
N PRO A 73 11.54 5.01 0.46
CA PRO A 73 10.56 3.98 0.79
C PRO A 73 11.27 2.72 1.29
N MET A 74 10.73 2.11 2.35
CA MET A 74 11.24 0.89 2.98
C MET A 74 10.54 -0.36 2.48
N ALA A 75 9.21 -0.38 2.50
CA ALA A 75 8.42 -1.49 1.97
C ALA A 75 7.00 -1.01 1.67
N ALA A 76 6.31 -1.67 0.74
CA ALA A 76 4.94 -1.34 0.41
C ALA A 76 4.03 -2.55 0.39
N GLN A 77 2.73 -2.31 0.52
CA GLN A 77 1.72 -3.36 0.54
C GLN A 77 0.37 -2.86 0.05
N PHE A 78 -0.42 -3.73 -0.58
CA PHE A 78 -1.80 -3.38 -0.92
C PHE A 78 -2.70 -3.50 0.32
N LEU A 79 -3.62 -2.56 0.49
CA LEU A 79 -4.66 -2.61 1.51
C LEU A 79 -6.02 -2.84 0.83
N VAL A 80 -6.62 -4.00 1.08
CA VAL A 80 -7.86 -4.43 0.42
C VAL A 80 -9.03 -4.28 1.38
N ASP A 81 -10.02 -3.50 0.96
CA ASP A 81 -11.28 -3.30 1.68
C ASP A 81 -12.47 -3.52 0.76
N ASN A 82 -12.98 -4.75 0.69
CA ASN A 82 -14.08 -5.12 -0.20
C ASN A 82 -13.78 -4.80 -1.68
N SER A 83 -14.45 -3.78 -2.24
CA SER A 83 -14.25 -3.27 -3.59
C SER A 83 -13.22 -2.16 -3.68
N HIS A 84 -12.70 -1.68 -2.54
CA HIS A 84 -11.72 -0.62 -2.48
C HIS A 84 -10.32 -1.20 -2.34
N LEU A 85 -9.39 -0.57 -3.05
CA LEU A 85 -7.98 -0.87 -3.01
C LEU A 85 -7.23 0.41 -2.66
N ALA A 86 -6.35 0.30 -1.68
CA ALA A 86 -5.40 1.33 -1.31
C ALA A 86 -3.99 0.74 -1.24
N PHE A 87 -3.01 1.60 -1.05
CA PHE A 87 -1.60 1.22 -1.01
C PHE A 87 -0.97 1.79 0.25
N LEU A 88 -0.23 0.95 0.97
CA LEU A 88 0.56 1.33 2.12
C LEU A 88 2.02 1.37 1.69
N MET A 89 2.75 2.37 2.16
CA MET A 89 4.20 2.45 2.01
C MET A 89 4.80 2.92 3.32
N SER A 90 5.76 2.17 3.85
CA SER A 90 6.60 2.61 4.96
C SER A 90 7.85 3.29 4.43
N ASP A 91 8.40 4.25 5.18
CA ASP A 91 9.59 5.00 4.79
C ASP A 91 10.70 4.96 5.86
N GLU A 92 11.87 5.49 5.51
CA GLU A 92 13.05 5.53 6.39
C GLU A 92 12.91 6.46 7.59
N ALA A 93 11.90 7.35 7.60
CA ALA A 93 11.59 8.23 8.72
C ALA A 93 10.59 7.60 9.72
N GLY A 94 10.23 6.32 9.51
CA GLY A 94 9.31 5.59 10.36
C GLY A 94 7.84 5.94 10.13
N ASN A 95 7.51 6.54 8.98
CA ASN A 95 6.12 6.78 8.60
C ASN A 95 5.54 5.58 7.87
N ILE A 96 4.23 5.43 7.97
CA ILE A 96 3.38 4.60 7.12
C ILE A 96 2.42 5.56 6.40
N CYS A 97 2.57 5.65 5.09
CA CYS A 97 1.74 6.46 4.20
C CYS A 97 0.65 5.60 3.56
N LEU A 98 -0.58 6.12 3.53
CA LEU A 98 -1.73 5.52 2.84
C LEU A 98 -2.02 6.28 1.55
N PHE A 99 -2.07 5.58 0.43
CA PHE A 99 -2.37 6.13 -0.89
C PHE A 99 -3.59 5.51 -1.53
N ASN A 100 -4.24 6.28 -2.40
CA ASN A 100 -5.31 5.81 -3.28
C ASN A 100 -5.03 6.20 -4.73
N TYR A 101 -5.48 5.35 -5.65
CA TYR A 101 -5.56 5.68 -7.08
C TYR A 101 -6.97 6.19 -7.38
N MET A 102 -7.11 7.48 -7.71
CA MET A 102 -8.40 8.14 -7.93
C MET A 102 -8.34 9.03 -9.18
N PRO A 103 -8.37 8.44 -10.40
CA PRO A 103 -8.16 9.18 -11.65
C PRO A 103 -9.21 10.28 -11.92
N GLU A 104 -10.38 10.17 -11.29
CA GLU A 104 -11.49 11.14 -11.40
C GLU A 104 -11.22 12.44 -10.63
N THR A 105 -10.25 12.47 -9.70
CA THR A 105 -9.95 13.68 -8.93
C THR A 105 -8.93 14.54 -9.67
N GLN A 106 -9.11 15.86 -9.61
CA GLN A 106 -8.18 16.81 -10.23
C GLN A 106 -6.76 16.68 -9.65
N GLU A 107 -6.66 16.38 -8.35
CA GLU A 107 -5.39 16.15 -7.65
C GLU A 107 -4.57 15.01 -8.27
N SER A 108 -5.23 14.02 -8.88
CA SER A 108 -4.56 12.84 -9.45
C SER A 108 -3.90 13.12 -10.80
N ASN A 109 -4.08 14.32 -11.37
CA ASN A 109 -3.66 14.65 -12.73
C ASN A 109 -4.12 13.60 -13.76
N GLY A 110 -5.41 13.24 -13.74
CA GLY A 110 -5.98 12.23 -14.64
C GLY A 110 -5.52 10.79 -14.31
N GLY A 111 -5.07 10.53 -13.08
CA GLY A 111 -4.61 9.23 -12.59
C GLY A 111 -3.10 9.07 -12.55
N GLU A 112 -2.32 9.96 -13.16
CA GLU A 112 -0.85 9.87 -13.15
C GLU A 112 -0.25 9.97 -11.74
N ARG A 113 -0.95 10.63 -10.81
CA ARG A 113 -0.53 10.84 -9.42
C ARG A 113 -1.34 10.02 -8.43
N LEU A 114 -0.65 9.32 -7.55
CA LEU A 114 -1.24 8.68 -6.38
C LEU A 114 -1.61 9.74 -5.36
N ILE A 115 -2.80 9.61 -4.77
CA ILE A 115 -3.30 10.55 -3.77
C ILE A 115 -2.92 10.06 -2.38
N LEU A 116 -2.15 10.87 -1.64
CA LEU A 116 -1.86 10.61 -0.23
C LEU A 116 -3.11 10.90 0.60
N ARG A 117 -3.59 9.91 1.36
CA ARG A 117 -4.81 10.01 2.18
C ARG A 117 -4.55 10.05 3.68
N GLY A 118 -3.36 9.66 4.11
CA GLY A 118 -2.96 9.71 5.51
C GLY A 118 -1.52 9.31 5.70
N VAL A 119 -0.94 9.79 6.79
CA VAL A 119 0.42 9.46 7.24
C VAL A 119 0.35 9.18 8.73
N LEU A 120 0.94 8.06 9.15
CA LEU A 120 1.11 7.71 10.55
C LEU A 120 2.59 7.47 10.83
N ASN A 121 3.19 8.25 11.73
CA ASN A 121 4.53 7.94 12.22
C ASN A 121 4.42 6.87 13.32
N VAL A 122 4.98 5.69 13.07
CA VAL A 122 5.00 4.57 14.03
C VAL A 122 6.25 4.56 14.91
N GLY A 123 7.17 5.50 14.69
CA GLY A 123 8.40 5.67 15.47
C GLY A 123 9.52 4.68 15.14
N THR A 124 9.33 3.83 14.12
CA THR A 124 10.29 2.78 13.76
C THR A 124 10.19 2.40 12.30
N ASN A 125 11.28 1.87 11.74
CA ASN A 125 11.35 1.50 10.33
C ASN A 125 10.67 0.17 10.08
N VAL A 126 9.50 0.21 9.42
CA VAL A 126 8.79 -0.98 8.94
C VAL A 126 9.42 -1.46 7.65
N ASN A 127 9.95 -2.68 7.63
CA ASN A 127 10.62 -3.28 6.47
C ASN A 127 9.89 -4.50 5.89
N ALA A 128 8.88 -5.03 6.57
CA ALA A 128 8.16 -6.22 6.13
C ALA A 128 6.64 -6.06 6.32
N TRP A 129 5.90 -6.58 5.35
CA TRP A 129 4.44 -6.57 5.34
C TRP A 129 3.87 -7.95 5.02
N LEU A 130 2.81 -8.32 5.71
CA LEU A 130 2.03 -9.53 5.46
C LEU A 130 0.54 -9.19 5.37
N ARG A 131 -0.12 -9.52 4.26
CA ARG A 131 -1.58 -9.41 4.17
C ARG A 131 -2.25 -10.71 4.56
N VAL A 132 -3.23 -10.61 5.44
CA VAL A 132 -4.04 -11.73 5.90
C VAL A 132 -5.50 -11.44 5.59
N LYS A 133 -6.19 -12.41 4.99
CA LYS A 133 -7.64 -12.32 4.77
C LYS A 133 -8.37 -12.35 6.10
N GLY A 134 -9.43 -11.55 6.22
CA GLY A 134 -10.31 -11.62 7.39
C GLY A 134 -10.84 -13.05 7.56
N HIS A 135 -10.79 -13.53 8.79
CA HIS A 135 -11.24 -14.87 9.15
C HIS A 135 -12.37 -14.77 10.17
N THR A 136 -13.39 -15.60 9.98
CA THR A 136 -14.64 -15.54 10.74
C THR A 136 -14.92 -16.82 11.52
N SER A 137 -14.02 -17.82 11.49
CA SER A 137 -14.30 -19.14 12.07
C SER A 137 -14.59 -19.14 13.57
N LEU A 138 -14.14 -18.11 14.29
CA LEU A 138 -14.31 -17.97 15.73
C LEU A 138 -15.42 -16.97 16.09
N MET A 139 -16.18 -16.47 15.11
CA MET A 139 -17.17 -15.42 15.32
C MET A 139 -18.58 -15.93 15.00
N ALA A 140 -19.50 -15.77 15.96
CA ALA A 140 -20.93 -16.01 15.76
C ALA A 140 -21.57 -14.77 15.12
N ILE A 141 -21.45 -14.66 13.80
CA ILE A 141 -21.89 -13.49 13.03
C ILE A 141 -22.79 -13.90 11.87
N SER A 142 -23.58 -12.96 11.37
CA SER A 142 -24.51 -13.21 10.27
C SER A 142 -23.79 -13.51 8.95
N PRO A 143 -24.40 -14.25 8.01
CA PRO A 143 -23.80 -14.54 6.70
C PRO A 143 -23.38 -13.29 5.90
N ALA A 144 -24.13 -12.18 6.05
CA ALA A 144 -23.80 -10.91 5.41
C ALA A 144 -22.51 -10.28 5.98
N GLU A 145 -22.33 -10.35 7.30
CA GLU A 145 -21.11 -9.88 7.97
C GLU A 145 -19.90 -10.76 7.64
N VAL A 146 -20.11 -12.08 7.49
CA VAL A 146 -19.06 -13.01 7.04
C VAL A 146 -18.51 -12.59 5.69
N LYS A 147 -19.38 -12.24 4.74
CA LYS A 147 -18.96 -11.77 3.41
C LYS A 147 -18.09 -10.51 3.50
N ASN A 148 -18.51 -9.51 4.27
CA ASN A 148 -17.76 -8.27 4.43
C ASN A 148 -16.39 -8.49 5.10
N ILE A 149 -16.33 -9.34 6.14
CA ILE A 149 -15.08 -9.60 6.86
C ILE A 149 -14.10 -10.38 5.98
N THR A 150 -14.57 -11.37 5.23
CA THR A 150 -13.71 -12.20 4.36
C THR A 150 -13.19 -11.45 3.13
N GLN A 151 -13.88 -10.39 2.71
CA GLN A 151 -13.46 -9.50 1.61
C GLN A 151 -12.57 -8.33 2.07
N GLN A 152 -12.41 -8.14 3.37
CA GLN A 152 -11.46 -7.21 3.96
C GLN A 152 -10.16 -7.94 4.32
N GLN A 153 -9.00 -7.29 4.12
CA GLN A 153 -7.71 -7.82 4.51
C GLN A 153 -7.05 -6.94 5.57
N THR A 154 -6.34 -7.57 6.50
CA THR A 154 -5.50 -6.89 7.49
C THR A 154 -4.05 -6.96 7.03
N CYS A 155 -3.35 -5.83 7.05
CA CYS A 155 -1.92 -5.76 6.79
C CYS A 155 -1.19 -5.80 8.12
N ILE A 156 -0.44 -6.88 8.38
CA ILE A 156 0.48 -6.99 9.49
C ILE A 156 1.82 -6.40 9.03
N TRP A 157 2.48 -5.64 9.88
CA TRP A 157 3.81 -5.11 9.64
C TRP A 157 4.77 -5.53 10.75
N ALA A 158 6.05 -5.64 10.39
CA ALA A 158 7.15 -5.83 11.33
C ALA A 158 8.25 -4.80 11.06
N SER A 159 8.92 -4.35 12.12
CA SER A 159 9.94 -3.31 12.06
C SER A 159 11.34 -3.81 12.45
N LEU A 160 12.34 -2.98 12.18
CA LEU A 160 13.75 -3.28 12.44
C LEU A 160 14.11 -3.40 13.93
N ASP A 161 13.33 -2.81 14.83
CA ASP A 161 13.47 -2.95 16.29
C ASP A 161 12.71 -4.16 16.88
N GLY A 162 12.08 -4.97 16.04
CA GLY A 162 11.32 -6.15 16.44
C GLY A 162 9.87 -5.88 16.85
N SER A 163 9.38 -4.65 16.73
CA SER A 163 7.95 -4.36 16.93
C SER A 163 7.10 -4.95 15.80
N VAL A 164 5.85 -5.26 16.13
CA VAL A 164 4.85 -5.82 15.20
C VAL A 164 3.55 -5.09 15.42
N GLY A 165 2.85 -4.76 14.34
CA GLY A 165 1.53 -4.16 14.41
C GLY A 165 0.67 -4.47 13.19
N ILE A 166 -0.50 -3.83 13.15
CA ILE A 166 -1.48 -4.06 12.10
C ILE A 166 -2.04 -2.74 11.56
N VAL A 167 -2.37 -2.75 10.28
CA VAL A 167 -3.22 -1.75 9.62
C VAL A 167 -4.45 -2.46 9.11
N ARG A 168 -5.62 -2.01 9.55
CA ARG A 168 -6.91 -2.56 9.14
C ARG A 168 -7.84 -1.43 8.68
N PRO A 169 -8.51 -1.57 7.52
CA PRO A 169 -9.53 -0.62 7.11
C PRO A 169 -10.70 -0.66 8.08
N ILE A 170 -11.23 0.51 8.42
CA ILE A 170 -12.43 0.67 9.24
C ILE A 170 -13.44 1.53 8.50
N SER A 171 -14.72 1.37 8.81
CA SER A 171 -15.75 2.23 8.25
C SER A 171 -15.57 3.68 8.70
N GLU A 172 -15.98 4.64 7.87
CA GLU A 172 -15.96 6.07 8.23
C GLU A 172 -16.72 6.35 9.53
N ARG A 173 -17.81 5.60 9.76
CA ARG A 173 -18.55 5.66 11.03
C ARG A 173 -17.66 5.29 12.21
N GLN A 174 -16.96 4.15 12.16
CA GLN A 174 -16.04 3.73 13.22
C GLN A 174 -14.87 4.70 13.39
N PHE A 175 -14.30 5.18 12.28
CA PHE A 175 -13.23 6.17 12.30
C PHE A 175 -13.66 7.45 13.03
N ARG A 176 -14.83 8.00 12.71
CA ARG A 176 -15.37 9.18 13.39
C ARG A 176 -15.61 8.96 14.88
N TYR A 177 -16.02 7.75 15.30
CA TYR A 177 -16.11 7.47 16.74
C TYR A 177 -14.74 7.45 17.40
N HIS A 178 -13.77 6.74 16.84
CA HIS A 178 -12.43 6.62 17.43
C HIS A 178 -11.71 7.97 17.52
N ILE A 179 -11.76 8.79 16.47
CA ILE A 179 -11.09 10.10 16.50
C ILE A 179 -11.72 11.04 17.53
N MET A 180 -13.05 10.95 17.75
CA MET A 180 -13.71 11.76 18.77
C MET A 180 -13.30 11.31 20.17
N ASP A 181 -13.22 10.00 20.41
CA ASP A 181 -12.73 9.44 21.68
C ASP A 181 -11.28 9.86 21.95
N ASP A 182 -10.40 9.78 20.95
CA ASP A 182 -8.99 10.18 21.06
C ASP A 182 -8.84 11.67 21.39
N LEU A 183 -9.61 12.54 20.70
CA LEU A 183 -9.61 13.98 20.95
C LEU A 183 -10.07 14.31 22.38
N VAL A 184 -11.08 13.61 22.89
CA VAL A 184 -11.55 13.77 24.28
C VAL A 184 -10.47 13.34 25.28
N GLN A 185 -9.75 12.25 25.01
CA GLN A 185 -8.64 11.82 25.88
C GLN A 185 -7.50 12.84 25.91
N ILE A 186 -7.13 13.39 24.75
CA ILE A 186 -6.09 14.43 24.64
C ILE A 186 -6.48 15.67 25.44
N GLN A 187 -7.73 16.13 25.31
CA GLN A 187 -8.24 17.28 26.08
C GLN A 187 -8.21 17.04 27.60
N ARG A 188 -8.54 15.81 28.04
CA ARG A 188 -8.44 15.46 29.46
C ARG A 188 -7.00 15.56 29.94
N LEU A 189 -6.04 14.99 29.20
CA LEU A 189 -4.62 15.05 29.54
C LEU A 189 -4.09 16.48 29.57
N SER A 190 -4.52 17.36 28.65
CA SER A 190 -4.11 18.76 28.65
C SER A 190 -4.74 19.60 29.76
N THR A 191 -5.78 19.11 30.43
CA THR A 191 -6.41 19.80 31.57
C THR A 191 -5.73 19.43 32.91
N PHE A 192 -4.88 18.39 32.93
CA PHE A 192 -4.11 17.99 34.11
C PHE A 192 -2.71 18.63 34.19
N TYR A 193 -2.38 19.53 33.25
CA TYR A 193 -1.16 20.34 33.25
C TYR A 193 -1.49 21.83 33.28
#